data_AF-A0A2G1QT49-F1
#
_entry.id   AF-A0A2G1QT49-F1
#
_cell.length_a   1.000
_cell.length_b   1.000
_cell.length_c   1.000
_cell.angle_alpha   90.00
_cell.angle_beta   90.00
_cell.angle_gamma   90.00
#
_symmetry.space_group_name_H-M   'P 1'
#
loop_
_entity.id
_entity.type
_entity.pdbx_description
1 polymer ?
#
loop_
_entity_poly.entity_id
_entity_poly.type
_entity_poly.pdbx_seq_one_letter_code
_entity_poly.pdbx_strand_id
1 'polypeptide(L)'
;MTLTSFSEIPRGVLASLLDLCGKAGDMSPRHLMGEAEPVNPLQIAQLYAGGYLDKASFARDAVTPPFRRAARVLLDPRTNLTFRIWGSEDLCAESNVQFPGDLVDGGGVMLLPVSGNYRISAFVEPEDIVGDLAQGLPPGSNRLVNPFLFEGQFDAAVAAVLFALVDLQRASIDRRQGFSSQDIFGYLDGQWGMTGFGQLLTYVQTAGMQSRPPQPVEVDAALTQLEAAGTLRRSRSDHFQVSDDLRPLIDLTRSLVAGLQWQRVTRQADGDRLVNSRIYAYGDGGLTLCFIPTVKGRLYVGTVDYKSVLDFVIEEVGGLMPDAGENAATAAGAREPAPKPASAPASRRRTPPVPPPAPDRAPPKRAAKAPPAPPPVRDSTPARPKAAPPPLPPASRKKSPVSRTAEPAGGPGFTCHACGAPLKEGQKFCPNCGAEALQEPAAPICPSCGHPVKPGAKFCTHCGHKFEGSKPDPVCPACGKPVKPGAKFCTGCGAKL
;
A
#
# COMPACT_ATOMS: atom_id res chain seq x y z
N MET A 1 -18.13 19.08 -13.46
CA MET A 1 -18.84 19.84 -12.39
C MET A 1 -17.83 20.75 -11.67
N THR A 2 -18.22 21.75 -10.88
CA THR A 2 -17.21 22.52 -10.11
C THR A 2 -16.65 21.69 -8.96
N LEU A 3 -15.32 21.59 -8.87
CA LEU A 3 -14.61 20.94 -7.77
C LEU A 3 -14.99 21.61 -6.44
N THR A 4 -15.51 20.82 -5.52
CA THR A 4 -15.88 21.20 -4.15
C THR A 4 -14.95 20.48 -3.19
N SER A 5 -14.13 21.23 -2.47
CA SER A 5 -13.35 20.69 -1.37
C SER A 5 -14.11 20.89 -0.06
N PHE A 6 -14.15 19.86 0.77
CA PHE A 6 -14.67 19.95 2.12
C PHE A 6 -13.52 20.10 3.13
N SER A 7 -13.80 20.67 4.30
CA SER A 7 -12.80 20.75 5.37
C SER A 7 -12.43 19.36 5.89
N GLU A 8 -11.26 19.21 6.48
CA GLU A 8 -10.88 17.95 7.11
C GLU A 8 -11.89 17.51 8.17
N ILE A 9 -12.16 16.21 8.21
CA ILE A 9 -13.15 15.60 9.10
C ILE A 9 -12.56 14.35 9.75
N PRO A 10 -12.72 14.16 11.08
CA PRO A 10 -12.31 12.93 11.73
C PRO A 10 -12.99 11.70 11.12
N ARG A 11 -12.25 10.61 11.00
CA ARG A 11 -12.71 9.37 10.36
C ARG A 11 -14.04 8.85 10.94
N GLY A 12 -14.19 8.78 12.26
CA GLY A 12 -15.43 8.30 12.90
C GLY A 12 -16.62 9.26 12.73
N VAL A 13 -16.38 10.57 12.63
CA VAL A 13 -17.42 11.57 12.37
C VAL A 13 -17.89 11.47 10.92
N LEU A 14 -16.98 11.26 9.97
CA LEU A 14 -17.33 11.01 8.57
C LEU A 14 -18.18 9.75 8.41
N ALA A 15 -17.81 8.68 9.12
CA ALA A 15 -18.60 7.45 9.19
C ALA A 15 -20.06 7.72 9.61
N SER A 16 -20.26 8.45 10.72
CA SER A 16 -21.60 8.83 11.18
C SER A 16 -22.36 9.69 10.16
N LEU A 17 -21.67 10.60 9.48
CA LEU A 17 -22.28 11.48 8.49
C LEU A 17 -22.71 10.73 7.21
N LEU A 18 -21.92 9.74 6.79
CA LEU A 18 -22.29 8.83 5.69
C LEU A 18 -23.49 7.96 6.07
N ASP A 19 -23.57 7.47 7.30
CA ASP A 19 -24.68 6.64 7.78
C ASP A 19 -26.01 7.42 7.79
N LEU A 20 -25.99 8.75 7.98
CA LEU A 20 -27.17 9.60 7.78
C LEU A 20 -27.65 9.63 6.32
N CYS A 21 -26.74 9.43 5.36
CA CYS A 21 -27.03 9.56 3.94
C CYS A 21 -27.61 8.27 3.34
N GLY A 22 -27.24 7.10 3.86
CA GLY A 22 -27.75 5.80 3.40
C GLY A 22 -26.93 4.62 3.89
N LYS A 23 -27.25 3.43 3.39
CA LYS A 23 -26.49 2.21 3.67
C LYS A 23 -25.30 2.09 2.73
N ALA A 24 -24.17 1.65 3.26
CA ALA A 24 -22.98 1.36 2.48
C ALA A 24 -23.14 0.05 1.70
N GLY A 25 -22.85 0.09 0.40
CA GLY A 25 -22.65 -1.07 -0.45
C GLY A 25 -21.33 -1.79 -0.14
N ASP A 26 -21.13 -2.93 -0.78
CA ASP A 26 -19.95 -3.81 -0.66
C ASP A 26 -18.62 -3.19 -1.13
N MET A 27 -18.66 -2.26 -2.09
CA MET A 27 -17.48 -1.52 -2.56
C MET A 27 -17.28 -0.17 -1.86
N SER A 28 -18.11 0.18 -0.89
CA SER A 28 -18.01 1.46 -0.18
C SER A 28 -16.75 1.52 0.70
N PRO A 29 -15.97 2.62 0.66
CA PRO A 29 -14.90 2.87 1.63
C PRO A 29 -15.41 3.04 3.07
N ARG A 30 -16.73 3.18 3.30
CA ARG A 30 -17.32 3.32 4.64
C ARG A 30 -16.88 2.20 5.60
N HIS A 31 -16.69 0.98 5.12
CA HIS A 31 -16.25 -0.17 5.94
C HIS A 31 -14.82 0.01 6.47
N LEU A 32 -13.98 0.75 5.75
CA LEU A 32 -12.61 1.08 6.16
C LEU A 32 -12.56 2.19 7.20
N MET A 33 -13.68 2.85 7.51
CA MET A 33 -13.75 3.96 8.46
C MET A 33 -13.97 3.50 9.91
N GLY A 34 -14.18 2.21 10.17
CA GLY A 34 -14.42 1.68 11.52
C GLY A 34 -15.79 2.09 12.09
N GLU A 35 -15.89 2.14 13.42
CA GLU A 35 -17.14 2.47 14.10
C GLU A 35 -17.52 3.95 13.94
N ALA A 36 -18.83 4.18 13.81
CA ALA A 36 -19.39 5.53 13.77
C ALA A 36 -19.27 6.19 15.15
N GLU A 37 -18.77 7.42 15.20
CA GLU A 37 -18.61 8.16 16.44
C GLU A 37 -19.84 9.04 16.75
N PRO A 38 -20.26 9.14 18.02
CA PRO A 38 -21.28 10.11 18.40
C PRO A 38 -20.79 11.55 18.14
N VAL A 39 -21.58 12.33 17.40
CA VAL A 39 -21.21 13.68 16.99
C VAL A 39 -21.67 14.70 18.04
N ASN A 40 -20.70 15.34 18.71
CA ASN A 40 -20.97 16.32 19.75
C ASN A 40 -21.29 17.72 19.18
N PRO A 41 -21.81 18.67 19.98
CA PRO A 41 -22.18 20.00 19.49
C PRO A 41 -21.04 20.80 18.83
N LEU A 42 -19.79 20.63 19.30
CA LEU A 42 -18.63 21.28 18.70
C LEU A 42 -18.37 20.73 17.30
N GLN A 43 -18.44 19.41 17.14
CA GLN A 43 -18.29 18.75 15.83
C GLN A 43 -19.43 19.15 14.87
N ILE A 44 -20.67 19.30 15.35
CA ILE A 44 -21.79 19.81 14.52
C ILE A 44 -21.47 21.21 14.00
N ALA A 45 -20.96 22.10 14.85
CA ALA A 45 -20.55 23.44 14.44
C ALA A 45 -19.41 23.41 13.40
N GLN A 46 -18.44 22.50 13.57
CA GLN A 46 -17.36 22.28 12.61
C GLN A 46 -17.87 21.75 11.26
N LEU A 47 -18.81 20.79 11.27
CA LEU A 47 -19.44 20.26 10.05
C LEU A 47 -20.24 21.32 9.31
N TYR A 48 -20.99 22.15 10.03
CA TYR A 48 -21.70 23.30 9.45
C TYR A 48 -20.72 24.31 8.83
N ALA A 49 -19.66 24.69 9.54
CA ALA A 49 -18.63 25.59 9.03
C ALA A 49 -17.85 24.99 7.85
N GLY A 50 -17.69 23.67 7.81
CA GLY A 50 -16.99 22.91 6.77
C GLY A 50 -17.81 22.62 5.52
N GLY A 51 -19.07 23.08 5.45
CA GLY A 51 -19.95 22.89 4.28
C GLY A 51 -20.62 21.51 4.20
N TYR A 52 -20.54 20.70 5.26
CA TYR A 52 -21.19 19.39 5.34
C TYR A 52 -22.67 19.49 5.72
N LEU A 53 -23.01 20.48 6.56
CA LEU A 53 -24.37 20.74 7.03
C LEU A 53 -24.85 22.13 6.63
N ASP A 54 -26.15 22.28 6.34
CA ASP A 54 -26.82 23.58 6.11
C ASP A 54 -27.62 24.06 7.34
N LYS A 55 -27.66 23.25 8.40
CA LYS A 55 -28.21 23.59 9.71
C LYS A 55 -27.26 23.13 10.80
N ALA A 56 -27.27 23.82 11.95
CA ALA A 56 -26.52 23.42 13.13
C ALA A 56 -27.19 22.25 13.89
N SER A 57 -27.53 21.18 13.17
CA SER A 57 -28.11 19.95 13.72
C SER A 57 -27.55 18.73 12.99
N PHE A 58 -27.32 17.63 13.72
CA PHE A 58 -26.88 16.38 13.12
C PHE A 58 -28.08 15.53 12.72
N ALA A 59 -28.65 15.84 11.56
CA ALA A 59 -29.82 15.16 11.01
C ALA A 59 -29.72 14.99 9.50
N ARG A 60 -30.40 13.99 8.95
CA ARG A 60 -30.36 13.66 7.52
C ARG A 60 -30.80 14.83 6.62
N ASP A 61 -31.79 15.60 7.06
CA ASP A 61 -32.31 16.77 6.33
C ASP A 61 -31.38 17.99 6.43
N ALA A 62 -30.46 18.01 7.40
CA ALA A 62 -29.45 19.06 7.58
C ALA A 62 -28.20 18.88 6.72
N VAL A 63 -28.05 17.73 6.04
CA VAL A 63 -26.90 17.46 5.17
C VAL A 63 -26.99 18.27 3.88
N THR A 64 -25.93 18.98 3.51
CA THR A 64 -25.94 19.84 2.33
C THR A 64 -26.13 19.04 1.03
N PRO A 65 -26.80 19.59 0.01
CA PRO A 65 -26.93 18.93 -1.28
C PRO A 65 -25.60 18.52 -1.95
N PRO A 66 -24.51 19.33 -1.91
CA PRO A 66 -23.20 18.92 -2.41
C PRO A 66 -22.66 17.68 -1.70
N PHE A 67 -22.65 17.68 -0.36
CA PHE A 67 -22.14 16.52 0.38
C PHE A 67 -23.04 15.30 0.18
N ARG A 68 -24.37 15.47 0.13
CA ARG A 68 -25.30 14.36 -0.14
C ARG A 68 -25.04 13.69 -1.49
N ARG A 69 -24.62 14.43 -2.52
CA ARG A 69 -24.22 13.84 -3.80
C ARG A 69 -22.88 13.09 -3.68
N ALA A 70 -21.87 13.67 -3.03
CA ALA A 70 -20.61 12.99 -2.79
C ALA A 70 -20.80 11.71 -1.96
N ALA A 71 -21.61 11.77 -0.91
CA ALA A 71 -21.95 10.64 -0.06
C ALA A 71 -22.63 9.50 -0.82
N ARG A 72 -23.43 9.78 -1.87
CA ARG A 72 -23.99 8.71 -2.71
C ARG A 72 -22.90 7.92 -3.44
N VAL A 73 -21.90 8.61 -3.99
CA VAL A 73 -20.76 7.98 -4.65
C VAL A 73 -19.93 7.17 -3.63
N LEU A 74 -19.69 7.73 -2.45
CA LEU A 74 -18.97 7.05 -1.37
C LEU A 74 -19.73 5.82 -0.84
N LEU A 75 -21.06 5.88 -0.76
CA LEU A 75 -21.87 4.78 -0.20
C LEU A 75 -22.06 3.65 -1.19
N ASP A 76 -22.13 3.91 -2.49
CA ASP A 76 -22.32 2.85 -3.49
C ASP A 76 -21.58 3.18 -4.79
N PRO A 77 -20.24 3.08 -4.80
CA PRO A 77 -19.46 3.32 -6.00
C PRO A 77 -19.60 2.16 -6.99
N ARG A 78 -19.54 2.47 -8.28
CA ARG A 78 -19.39 1.45 -9.32
C ARG A 78 -17.93 1.12 -9.56
N THR A 79 -17.06 2.12 -9.48
CA THR A 79 -15.62 1.95 -9.67
C THR A 79 -14.83 2.59 -8.53
N ASN A 80 -13.87 1.85 -7.99
CA ASN A 80 -12.87 2.34 -7.05
C ASN A 80 -11.52 2.38 -7.74
N LEU A 81 -10.89 3.55 -7.74
CA LEU A 81 -9.52 3.74 -8.18
C LEU A 81 -8.63 4.02 -6.97
N THR A 82 -7.61 3.21 -6.78
CA THR A 82 -6.53 3.46 -5.83
C THR A 82 -5.23 3.59 -6.60
N PHE A 83 -4.52 4.67 -6.40
CA PHE A 83 -3.16 4.79 -6.91
C PHE A 83 -2.23 5.31 -5.82
N ARG A 84 -1.00 4.79 -5.83
CA ARG A 84 0.04 5.19 -4.90
C ARG A 84 1.29 5.57 -5.68
N ILE A 85 1.85 6.71 -5.36
CA ILE A 85 3.14 7.17 -5.90
C ILE A 85 4.14 7.23 -4.75
N TRP A 86 5.36 6.75 -4.99
CA TRP A 86 6.48 6.91 -4.07
C TRP A 86 7.75 7.41 -4.75
N GLY A 87 8.67 8.00 -3.97
CA GLY A 87 9.94 8.56 -4.47
C GLY A 87 10.95 8.91 -3.36
N SER A 88 12.12 9.44 -3.75
CA SER A 88 13.29 9.66 -2.87
C SER A 88 13.22 10.87 -1.92
N GLU A 89 12.11 11.61 -1.88
CA GLU A 89 11.95 12.84 -1.07
C GLU A 89 10.71 12.79 -0.16
N ASP A 90 10.55 11.74 0.65
CA ASP A 90 9.38 11.49 1.51
C ASP A 90 8.02 11.50 0.78
N LEU A 91 8.05 11.53 -0.55
CA LEU A 91 6.89 11.44 -1.40
C LEU A 91 6.39 10.01 -1.29
N CYS A 92 5.33 9.81 -0.51
CA CYS A 92 4.52 8.61 -0.50
C CYS A 92 3.07 9.08 -0.37
N ALA A 93 2.37 9.15 -1.49
CA ALA A 93 1.00 9.61 -1.55
C ALA A 93 0.12 8.46 -2.04
N GLU A 94 -0.90 8.13 -1.27
CA GLU A 94 -1.97 7.23 -1.68
C GLU A 94 -3.26 8.03 -1.88
N SER A 95 -3.86 7.83 -3.04
CA SER A 95 -5.08 8.48 -3.46
C SER A 95 -6.15 7.43 -3.70
N ASN A 96 -7.31 7.62 -3.07
CA ASN A 96 -8.47 6.73 -3.24
C ASN A 96 -9.64 7.54 -3.80
N VAL A 97 -10.06 7.22 -5.02
CA VAL A 97 -11.13 7.91 -5.74
C VAL A 97 -12.25 6.93 -6.05
N GLN A 98 -13.46 7.28 -5.67
CA GLN A 98 -14.67 6.52 -5.92
C GLN A 98 -15.47 7.16 -7.04
N PHE A 99 -15.93 6.38 -8.00
CA PHE A 99 -16.72 6.84 -9.15
C PHE A 99 -18.11 6.20 -9.15
N PRO A 100 -19.15 6.97 -9.53
CA PRO A 100 -20.50 6.43 -9.69
C PRO A 100 -20.64 5.53 -10.93
N GLY A 101 -19.74 5.68 -11.90
CA GLY A 101 -19.74 5.00 -13.19
C GLY A 101 -18.37 4.40 -13.53
N ASP A 102 -18.03 4.40 -14.82
CA ASP A 102 -16.67 4.18 -15.28
C ASP A 102 -15.85 5.48 -15.11
N LEU A 103 -14.51 5.40 -15.17
CA LEU A 103 -13.64 6.57 -14.92
C LEU A 103 -13.97 7.73 -15.87
N VAL A 104 -14.16 7.42 -17.15
CA VAL A 104 -14.42 8.39 -18.23
C VAL A 104 -15.70 9.22 -18.02
N ASP A 105 -16.66 8.70 -17.23
CA ASP A 105 -17.90 9.41 -16.92
C ASP A 105 -17.67 10.57 -15.94
N GLY A 106 -16.52 10.58 -15.25
CA GLY A 106 -16.17 11.57 -14.26
C GLY A 106 -17.08 11.51 -13.02
N GLY A 107 -17.20 12.64 -12.32
CA GLY A 107 -18.05 12.70 -11.13
C GLY A 107 -17.48 11.92 -9.93
N GLY A 108 -16.15 11.74 -9.87
CA GLY A 108 -15.47 11.02 -8.80
C GLY A 108 -15.49 11.76 -7.47
N VAL A 109 -15.29 11.03 -6.37
CA VAL A 109 -15.07 11.58 -5.03
C VAL A 109 -13.77 11.03 -4.51
N MET A 110 -12.83 11.91 -4.18
CA MET A 110 -11.53 11.54 -3.65
C MET A 110 -11.51 11.66 -2.14
N LEU A 111 -11.02 10.60 -1.48
CA LEU A 111 -10.73 10.55 -0.06
C LEU A 111 -9.22 10.58 0.16
N LEU A 112 -8.73 11.66 0.76
CA LEU A 112 -7.34 11.85 1.11
C LEU A 112 -7.16 11.67 2.62
N PRO A 113 -6.43 10.64 3.09
CA PRO A 113 -6.13 10.49 4.51
C PRO A 113 -5.12 11.56 4.96
N VAL A 114 -5.43 12.27 6.05
CA VAL A 114 -4.58 13.31 6.64
C VAL A 114 -4.54 13.11 8.16
N SER A 115 -3.48 12.48 8.69
CA SER A 115 -3.24 12.36 10.15
C SER A 115 -4.44 11.89 10.98
N GLY A 116 -5.16 10.85 10.53
CA GLY A 116 -6.37 10.32 11.21
C GLY A 116 -7.69 10.98 10.81
N ASN A 117 -7.63 12.06 10.03
CA ASN A 117 -8.76 12.69 9.37
C ASN A 117 -8.84 12.28 7.89
N TYR A 118 -9.96 12.64 7.25
CA TYR A 118 -10.09 12.65 5.81
C TYR A 118 -10.29 14.08 5.30
N ARG A 119 -9.67 14.38 4.17
CA ARG A 119 -10.06 15.49 3.29
C ARG A 119 -10.82 14.91 2.11
N ILE A 120 -11.92 15.55 1.74
CA ILE A 120 -12.80 15.11 0.65
C ILE A 120 -12.78 16.15 -0.45
N SER A 121 -12.50 15.70 -1.67
CA SER A 121 -12.58 16.51 -2.89
C SER A 121 -13.62 15.88 -3.82
N ALA A 122 -14.62 16.65 -4.24
CA ALA A 122 -15.67 16.19 -5.14
C ALA A 122 -16.23 17.35 -5.97
N PHE A 123 -16.42 17.26 -7.28
CA PHE A 123 -16.25 16.08 -8.10
C PHE A 123 -14.90 16.12 -8.81
N VAL A 124 -14.23 14.98 -8.82
CA VAL A 124 -12.98 14.75 -9.53
C VAL A 124 -13.30 14.26 -10.92
N GLU A 125 -12.77 14.94 -11.92
CA GLU A 125 -12.87 14.55 -13.32
C GLU A 125 -11.62 13.77 -13.74
N PRO A 126 -11.69 13.01 -14.86
CA PRO A 126 -10.57 12.19 -15.35
C PRO A 126 -9.26 12.99 -15.52
N GLU A 127 -9.36 14.23 -15.98
CA GLU A 127 -8.22 15.10 -16.26
C GLU A 127 -7.49 15.52 -14.98
N ASP A 128 -8.22 15.65 -13.86
CA ASP A 128 -7.64 15.97 -12.55
C ASP A 128 -6.68 14.85 -12.10
N ILE A 129 -7.06 13.58 -12.34
CA ILE A 129 -6.22 12.41 -12.00
C ILE A 129 -4.93 12.43 -12.83
N VAL A 130 -5.04 12.68 -14.14
CA VAL A 130 -3.86 12.75 -15.03
C VAL A 130 -2.95 13.89 -14.60
N GLY A 131 -3.52 15.04 -14.23
CA GLY A 131 -2.78 16.19 -13.71
C GLY A 131 -2.01 15.89 -12.43
N ASP A 132 -2.63 15.20 -11.48
CA ASP A 132 -2.00 14.79 -10.21
C ASP A 132 -0.88 13.77 -10.45
N LEU A 133 -1.10 12.77 -11.32
CA LEU A 133 -0.08 11.78 -11.66
C LEU A 133 1.10 12.42 -12.38
N ALA A 134 0.86 13.34 -13.32
CA ALA A 134 1.92 14.03 -14.05
C ALA A 134 2.86 14.84 -13.14
N GLN A 135 2.36 15.32 -11.99
CA GLN A 135 3.16 16.03 -10.99
C GLN A 135 3.93 15.08 -10.06
N GLY A 136 3.37 13.90 -9.78
CA GLY A 136 3.98 12.94 -8.87
C GLY A 136 4.94 11.93 -9.52
N LEU A 137 4.76 11.64 -10.80
CA LEU A 137 5.63 10.70 -11.52
C LEU A 137 7.03 11.29 -11.71
N PRO A 138 8.10 10.50 -11.46
CA PRO A 138 9.45 10.98 -11.66
C PRO A 138 9.67 11.36 -13.13
N PRO A 139 10.47 12.40 -13.42
CA PRO A 139 10.74 12.82 -14.79
C PRO A 139 11.41 11.67 -15.56
N GLY A 140 10.66 11.02 -16.45
CA GLY A 140 11.14 9.91 -17.25
C GLY A 140 11.90 10.36 -18.49
N SER A 141 12.96 9.63 -18.85
CA SER A 141 13.52 9.69 -20.20
C SER A 141 12.65 8.82 -21.11
N ASN A 142 12.16 9.39 -22.23
CA ASN A 142 11.50 8.61 -23.29
C ASN A 142 12.46 7.67 -24.04
N ARG A 143 13.74 7.67 -23.68
CA ARG A 143 14.77 6.84 -24.29
C ARG A 143 15.42 5.97 -23.23
N LEU A 144 15.28 4.65 -23.37
CA LEU A 144 16.06 3.68 -22.60
C LEU A 144 17.53 3.89 -22.96
N VAL A 145 18.34 4.29 -21.97
CA VAL A 145 19.79 4.52 -22.17
C VAL A 145 20.52 3.21 -22.49
N ASN A 146 19.90 2.06 -22.17
CA ASN A 146 20.30 0.73 -22.62
C ASN A 146 19.06 -0.18 -22.64
N PRO A 147 18.61 -0.71 -23.79
CA PRO A 147 17.34 -1.45 -23.91
C PRO A 147 17.52 -2.90 -23.44
N PHE A 148 17.96 -3.08 -22.21
CA PHE A 148 17.89 -4.40 -21.59
C PHE A 148 16.42 -4.82 -21.57
N LEU A 149 16.09 -5.80 -22.41
CA LEU A 149 14.75 -6.36 -22.48
C LEU A 149 14.68 -7.52 -21.51
N PHE A 150 13.89 -7.35 -20.46
CA PHE A 150 13.50 -8.42 -19.58
C PHE A 150 11.99 -8.56 -19.64
N GLU A 151 11.52 -9.78 -19.86
CA GLU A 151 10.11 -10.10 -19.90
C GLU A 151 9.93 -11.56 -19.48
N GLY A 152 8.91 -11.82 -18.66
CA GLY A 152 8.52 -13.17 -18.34
C GLY A 152 7.19 -13.22 -17.60
N GLN A 153 6.52 -14.37 -17.74
CA GLN A 153 5.34 -14.70 -16.96
C GLN A 153 5.68 -15.85 -16.02
N PHE A 154 5.54 -15.59 -14.72
CA PHE A 154 5.98 -16.48 -13.67
C PHE A 154 4.81 -16.89 -12.78
N ASP A 155 4.82 -18.11 -12.26
CA ASP A 155 4.01 -18.40 -11.07
C ASP A 155 4.55 -17.56 -9.89
N ALA A 156 3.68 -17.10 -8.99
CA ALA A 156 4.09 -16.14 -7.94
C ALA A 156 5.28 -16.62 -7.08
N ALA A 157 5.33 -17.92 -6.74
CA ALA A 157 6.44 -18.51 -6.00
C ALA A 157 7.77 -18.45 -6.78
N VAL A 158 7.71 -18.66 -8.10
CA VAL A 158 8.88 -18.62 -9.00
C VAL A 158 9.41 -17.19 -9.10
N ALA A 159 8.51 -16.21 -9.25
CA ALA A 159 8.89 -14.79 -9.23
C ALA A 159 9.51 -14.38 -7.87
N ALA A 160 8.94 -14.84 -6.76
CA ALA A 160 9.45 -14.55 -5.43
C ALA A 160 10.87 -15.09 -5.23
N VAL A 161 11.14 -16.33 -5.66
CA VAL A 161 12.47 -16.94 -5.57
C VAL A 161 13.48 -16.22 -6.46
N LEU A 162 13.11 -15.88 -7.70
CA LEU A 162 13.97 -15.13 -8.61
C LEU A 162 14.37 -13.77 -8.00
N PHE A 163 13.41 -13.02 -7.47
CA PHE A 163 13.70 -11.69 -6.93
C PHE A 163 14.34 -11.71 -5.56
N ALA A 164 14.09 -12.72 -4.73
CA ALA A 164 14.88 -12.95 -3.53
C ALA A 164 16.36 -13.14 -3.88
N LEU A 165 16.68 -13.92 -4.93
CA LEU A 165 18.05 -14.09 -5.42
C LEU A 165 18.65 -12.78 -5.94
N VAL A 166 17.87 -11.98 -6.70
CA VAL A 166 18.32 -10.65 -7.16
C VAL A 166 18.62 -9.74 -5.97
N ASP A 167 17.73 -9.68 -4.97
CA ASP A 167 17.90 -8.88 -3.77
C ASP A 167 19.12 -9.32 -2.94
N LEU A 168 19.31 -10.61 -2.74
CA LEU A 168 20.47 -11.20 -2.06
C LEU A 168 21.79 -10.89 -2.78
N GLN A 169 21.86 -11.08 -4.10
CA GLN A 169 23.06 -10.77 -4.89
C GLN A 169 23.35 -9.27 -4.93
N ARG A 170 22.32 -8.43 -4.81
CA ARG A 170 22.48 -6.99 -4.74
C ARG A 170 23.12 -6.56 -3.42
N ALA A 171 22.74 -7.20 -2.31
CA ALA A 171 23.26 -6.94 -0.97
C ALA A 171 24.67 -7.54 -0.73
N SER A 172 25.05 -8.59 -1.46
CA SER A 172 26.36 -9.22 -1.31
C SER A 172 27.53 -8.34 -1.78
N ILE A 173 28.61 -8.35 -0.99
CA ILE A 173 29.91 -7.74 -1.35
C ILE A 173 30.56 -8.54 -2.49
N ASP A 174 30.48 -9.87 -2.45
CA ASP A 174 30.94 -10.74 -3.54
C ASP A 174 29.76 -11.22 -4.38
N ARG A 175 29.60 -10.57 -5.54
CA ARG A 175 28.51 -10.87 -6.49
C ARG A 175 28.71 -12.20 -7.25
N ARG A 176 29.82 -12.91 -7.03
CA ARG A 176 30.09 -14.25 -7.58
C ARG A 176 29.81 -15.36 -6.57
N GLN A 177 29.41 -15.02 -5.34
CA GLN A 177 28.97 -16.02 -4.38
C GLN A 177 27.51 -16.40 -4.68
N GLY A 178 27.25 -17.71 -4.75
CA GLY A 178 25.90 -18.23 -4.91
C GLY A 178 25.23 -18.44 -3.55
N PHE A 179 23.91 -18.54 -3.56
CA PHE A 179 23.10 -18.75 -2.37
C PHE A 179 22.52 -20.15 -2.37
N SER A 180 22.52 -20.80 -1.22
CA SER A 180 21.86 -22.09 -1.06
C SER A 180 20.34 -21.94 -1.07
N SER A 181 19.63 -23.05 -1.33
CA SER A 181 18.16 -23.06 -1.19
C SER A 181 17.73 -22.58 0.20
N GLN A 182 18.50 -22.93 1.23
CA GLN A 182 18.23 -22.53 2.60
C GLN A 182 18.47 -21.04 2.89
N ASP A 183 19.48 -20.42 2.27
CA ASP A 183 19.69 -18.97 2.35
C ASP A 183 18.53 -18.20 1.72
N ILE A 184 18.06 -18.67 0.55
CA ILE A 184 16.96 -18.06 -0.19
C ILE A 184 15.66 -18.19 0.60
N PHE A 185 15.38 -19.38 1.14
CA PHE A 185 14.24 -19.60 2.02
C PHE A 185 14.30 -18.70 3.27
N GLY A 186 15.46 -18.63 3.94
CA GLY A 186 15.65 -17.78 5.11
C GLY A 186 15.41 -16.30 4.80
N TYR A 187 15.83 -15.83 3.62
CA TYR A 187 15.53 -14.48 3.16
C TYR A 187 14.03 -14.28 2.90
N LEU A 188 13.39 -15.20 2.18
CA LEU A 188 11.95 -15.14 1.90
C LEU A 188 11.13 -15.12 3.17
N ASP A 189 11.41 -16.01 4.12
CA ASP A 189 10.73 -16.09 5.41
C ASP A 189 10.96 -14.84 6.26
N GLY A 190 12.21 -14.37 6.32
CA GLY A 190 12.59 -13.20 7.12
C GLY A 190 12.08 -11.88 6.56
N GLN A 191 11.97 -11.73 5.23
CA GLN A 191 11.48 -10.51 4.58
C GLN A 191 10.00 -10.57 4.19
N TRP A 192 9.29 -11.68 4.49
CA TRP A 192 7.90 -11.79 4.07
C TRP A 192 7.00 -10.79 4.78
N GLY A 193 6.28 -9.97 4.00
CA GLY A 193 5.42 -8.92 4.56
C GLY A 193 6.17 -7.71 5.13
N MET A 194 7.50 -7.69 5.06
CA MET A 194 8.27 -6.48 5.32
C MET A 194 8.31 -5.63 4.04
N THR A 195 7.68 -4.46 4.07
CA THR A 195 7.59 -3.60 2.88
C THR A 195 8.80 -2.67 2.81
N GLY A 196 9.69 -2.91 1.85
CA GLY A 196 10.73 -1.96 1.48
C GLY A 196 10.67 -1.68 -0.02
N PHE A 197 10.47 -0.41 -0.41
CA PHE A 197 10.41 -0.01 -1.83
C PHE A 197 11.71 -0.29 -2.59
N GLY A 198 12.82 -0.43 -1.86
CA GLY A 198 14.08 -0.86 -2.45
C GLY A 198 14.13 -2.34 -2.81
N GLN A 199 13.29 -3.23 -2.28
CA GLN A 199 13.37 -4.69 -2.52
C GLN A 199 12.39 -5.14 -3.60
N LEU A 200 12.85 -5.96 -4.54
CA LEU A 200 11.98 -6.47 -5.60
C LEU A 200 10.93 -7.44 -5.07
N LEU A 201 11.27 -8.20 -4.03
CA LEU A 201 10.36 -9.11 -3.37
C LEU A 201 9.05 -8.42 -2.93
N THR A 202 9.13 -7.17 -2.46
CA THR A 202 7.98 -6.36 -2.06
C THR A 202 6.93 -6.27 -3.17
N TYR A 203 7.35 -6.12 -4.42
CA TYR A 203 6.44 -5.96 -5.55
C TYR A 203 5.78 -7.28 -5.95
N VAL A 204 6.46 -8.42 -5.76
CA VAL A 204 5.84 -9.74 -5.96
C VAL A 204 4.82 -10.05 -4.88
N GLN A 205 5.09 -9.69 -3.63
CA GLN A 205 4.10 -9.86 -2.55
C GLN A 205 2.85 -9.03 -2.83
N THR A 206 3.06 -7.79 -3.27
CA THR A 206 1.98 -6.83 -3.54
C THR A 206 1.17 -7.24 -4.78
N ALA A 207 1.83 -7.69 -5.85
CA ALA A 207 1.18 -8.05 -7.11
C ALA A 207 0.71 -9.50 -7.17
N GLY A 208 1.53 -10.45 -6.71
CA GLY A 208 1.32 -11.90 -6.85
C GLY A 208 0.28 -12.51 -5.90
N MET A 209 -0.32 -11.71 -5.02
CA MET A 209 -1.38 -12.11 -4.08
C MET A 209 -1.04 -13.35 -3.23
N GLN A 210 0.24 -13.57 -2.92
CA GLN A 210 0.65 -14.63 -2.01
C GLN A 210 0.60 -14.14 -0.55
N SER A 211 -0.23 -14.80 0.26
CA SER A 211 -0.39 -14.46 1.68
C SER A 211 0.73 -14.98 2.58
N ARG A 212 1.58 -15.89 2.08
CA ARG A 212 2.67 -16.53 2.83
C ARG A 212 3.92 -16.70 1.96
N PRO A 213 5.12 -16.79 2.56
CA PRO A 213 6.33 -17.08 1.80
C PRO A 213 6.27 -18.48 1.17
N PRO A 214 6.95 -18.69 0.03
CA PRO A 214 7.20 -20.02 -0.53
C PRO A 214 7.86 -20.93 0.51
N GLN A 215 7.34 -22.14 0.66
CA GLN A 215 7.92 -23.18 1.51
C GLN A 215 9.15 -23.81 0.86
N PRO A 216 10.03 -24.51 1.60
CA PRO A 216 11.27 -25.07 1.06
C PRO A 216 11.07 -25.91 -0.21
N VAL A 217 10.04 -26.76 -0.26
CA VAL A 217 9.72 -27.57 -1.45
C VAL A 217 9.32 -26.71 -2.66
N GLU A 218 8.63 -25.60 -2.42
CA GLU A 218 8.25 -24.65 -3.48
C GLU A 218 9.47 -23.86 -3.96
N VAL A 219 10.41 -23.53 -3.04
CA VAL A 219 11.70 -22.91 -3.38
C VAL A 219 12.53 -23.84 -4.26
N ASP A 220 12.69 -25.11 -3.88
CA ASP A 220 13.45 -26.09 -4.68
C ASP A 220 12.83 -26.31 -6.08
N ALA A 221 11.50 -26.37 -6.16
CA ALA A 221 10.78 -26.49 -7.42
C ALA A 221 10.99 -25.26 -8.31
N ALA A 222 10.90 -24.05 -7.73
CA ALA A 222 11.17 -22.80 -8.44
C ALA A 222 12.61 -22.70 -8.92
N LEU A 223 13.59 -23.07 -8.10
CA LEU A 223 15.02 -23.10 -8.48
C LEU A 223 15.26 -24.03 -9.67
N THR A 224 14.64 -25.22 -9.65
CA THR A 224 14.69 -26.17 -10.77
C THR A 224 14.12 -25.58 -12.06
N GLN A 225 12.97 -24.90 -11.97
CA GLN A 225 12.34 -24.25 -13.13
C GLN A 225 13.19 -23.10 -13.69
N LEU A 226 13.72 -22.24 -12.80
CA LEU A 226 14.54 -21.10 -13.20
C LEU A 226 15.89 -21.52 -13.78
N GLU A 227 16.49 -22.60 -13.27
CA GLU A 227 17.69 -23.21 -13.83
C GLU A 227 17.42 -23.80 -15.22
N ALA A 228 16.31 -24.55 -15.38
CA ALA A 228 15.91 -25.08 -16.68
C ALA A 228 15.62 -23.98 -17.72
N ALA A 229 15.13 -22.82 -17.27
CA ALA A 229 14.93 -21.64 -18.10
C ALA A 229 16.22 -20.83 -18.39
N GLY A 230 17.38 -21.27 -17.88
CA GLY A 230 18.66 -20.55 -18.03
C GLY A 230 18.73 -19.22 -17.27
N THR A 231 17.75 -18.97 -16.39
CA THR A 231 17.65 -17.74 -15.59
C THR A 231 18.66 -17.75 -14.44
N LEU A 232 18.99 -18.95 -13.94
CA LEU A 232 19.98 -19.17 -12.89
C LEU A 232 21.13 -20.05 -13.39
N ARG A 233 22.29 -19.87 -12.76
CA ARG A 233 23.44 -20.77 -12.86
C ARG A 233 23.70 -21.42 -11.51
N ARG A 234 23.92 -22.73 -11.53
CA ARG A 234 24.35 -23.51 -10.37
C ARG A 234 25.88 -23.57 -10.36
N SER A 235 26.52 -23.02 -9.32
CA SER A 235 27.99 -22.99 -9.21
C SER A 235 28.55 -24.15 -8.39
N ARG A 236 27.81 -24.62 -7.39
CA ARG A 236 28.06 -25.83 -6.58
C ARG A 236 26.76 -26.63 -6.49
N SER A 237 26.82 -27.87 -5.99
CA SER A 237 25.67 -28.80 -5.95
C SER A 237 24.37 -28.19 -5.46
N ASP A 238 24.43 -27.20 -4.55
CA ASP A 238 23.28 -26.49 -4.00
C ASP A 238 23.55 -24.97 -3.85
N HIS A 239 24.23 -24.32 -4.80
CA HIS A 239 24.39 -22.85 -4.75
C HIS A 239 24.00 -22.24 -6.09
N PHE A 240 23.08 -21.28 -6.03
CA PHE A 240 22.43 -20.66 -7.17
C PHE A 240 22.81 -19.19 -7.29
N GLN A 241 22.94 -18.73 -8.53
CA GLN A 241 23.22 -17.35 -8.91
C GLN A 241 22.32 -16.98 -10.07
N VAL A 242 21.87 -15.74 -10.13
CA VAL A 242 21.24 -15.23 -11.35
C VAL A 242 22.26 -15.25 -12.50
N SER A 243 21.82 -15.66 -13.69
CA SER A 243 22.66 -15.71 -14.89
C SER A 243 23.27 -14.34 -15.21
N ASP A 244 24.44 -14.33 -15.84
CA ASP A 244 25.11 -13.10 -16.29
C ASP A 244 24.20 -12.26 -17.22
N ASP A 245 23.31 -12.91 -17.97
CA ASP A 245 22.35 -12.24 -18.88
C ASP A 245 21.36 -11.36 -18.13
N LEU A 246 21.07 -11.68 -16.87
CA LEU A 246 20.20 -10.91 -16.00
C LEU A 246 20.97 -9.99 -15.06
N ARG A 247 22.30 -9.88 -15.22
CA ARG A 247 23.09 -8.91 -14.46
C ARG A 247 22.57 -7.48 -14.58
N PRO A 248 22.10 -7.00 -15.75
CA PRO A 248 21.49 -5.68 -15.85
C PRO A 248 20.31 -5.50 -14.89
N LEU A 249 19.47 -6.53 -14.68
CA LEU A 249 18.35 -6.49 -13.73
C LEU A 249 18.83 -6.23 -12.28
N ILE A 250 19.93 -6.85 -11.86
CA ILE A 250 20.52 -6.65 -10.53
C ILE A 250 21.01 -5.21 -10.36
N ASP A 251 21.61 -4.63 -11.39
CA ASP A 251 22.12 -3.25 -11.31
C ASP A 251 20.97 -2.24 -11.38
N LEU A 252 19.96 -2.48 -12.22
CA LEU A 252 18.74 -1.67 -12.34
C LEU A 252 17.97 -1.56 -11.03
N THR A 253 17.90 -2.66 -10.29
CA THR A 253 17.14 -2.72 -9.05
C THR A 253 17.78 -1.94 -7.91
N ARG A 254 19.05 -1.52 -8.03
CA ARG A 254 19.74 -0.69 -7.01
C ARG A 254 19.19 0.72 -6.91
N SER A 255 18.66 1.27 -8.01
CA SER A 255 18.12 2.63 -8.06
C SER A 255 16.60 2.70 -8.10
N LEU A 256 15.91 1.60 -7.80
CA LEU A 256 14.44 1.58 -7.64
C LEU A 256 14.05 2.33 -6.36
N VAL A 257 13.96 3.64 -6.45
CA VAL A 257 13.59 4.53 -5.33
C VAL A 257 12.21 5.16 -5.52
N ALA A 258 11.62 5.03 -6.72
CA ALA A 258 10.34 5.60 -7.05
C ALA A 258 9.44 4.59 -7.76
N GLY A 259 8.12 4.83 -7.74
CA GLY A 259 7.19 3.99 -8.44
C GLY A 259 5.74 4.47 -8.41
N LEU A 260 4.92 3.77 -9.18
CA LEU A 260 3.48 3.94 -9.28
C LEU A 260 2.82 2.58 -9.09
N GLN A 261 1.90 2.49 -8.15
CA GLN A 261 0.99 1.37 -8.02
C GLN A 261 -0.39 1.85 -8.43
N TRP A 262 -1.03 1.11 -9.33
CA TRP A 262 -2.37 1.35 -9.83
C TRP A 262 -3.26 0.16 -9.49
N GLN A 263 -4.46 0.44 -8.99
CA GLN A 263 -5.50 -0.56 -8.81
C GLN A 263 -6.86 0.07 -9.08
N ARG A 264 -7.53 -0.42 -10.12
CA ARG A 264 -8.93 -0.12 -10.40
C ARG A 264 -9.77 -1.37 -10.19
N VAL A 265 -10.85 -1.22 -9.43
CA VAL A 265 -11.86 -2.25 -9.21
C VAL A 265 -13.18 -1.72 -9.72
N THR A 266 -13.76 -2.36 -10.72
CA THR A 266 -15.05 -1.96 -11.33
C THR A 266 -16.06 -3.10 -11.17
N ARG A 267 -17.26 -2.75 -10.71
CA ARG A 267 -18.39 -3.67 -10.64
C ARG A 267 -19.02 -3.86 -12.02
N GLN A 268 -19.14 -5.12 -12.43
CA GLN A 268 -19.79 -5.51 -13.67
C GLN A 268 -21.30 -5.74 -13.48
N ALA A 269 -22.04 -5.84 -14.58
CA ALA A 269 -23.50 -5.94 -14.56
C ALA A 269 -24.02 -7.27 -13.99
N ASP A 270 -23.22 -8.32 -14.08
CA ASP A 270 -23.45 -9.65 -13.49
C ASP A 270 -23.11 -9.71 -11.99
N GLY A 271 -22.54 -8.65 -11.42
CA GLY A 271 -22.11 -8.58 -10.03
C GLY A 271 -20.65 -8.96 -9.81
N ASP A 272 -19.95 -9.45 -10.85
CA ASP A 272 -18.51 -9.73 -10.78
C ASP A 272 -17.71 -8.42 -10.72
N ARG A 273 -16.44 -8.55 -10.32
CA ARG A 273 -15.52 -7.42 -10.18
C ARG A 273 -14.37 -7.57 -11.16
N LEU A 274 -14.24 -6.59 -12.04
CA LEU A 274 -13.07 -6.44 -12.88
C LEU A 274 -11.98 -5.71 -12.08
N VAL A 275 -10.80 -6.32 -11.95
CA VAL A 275 -9.65 -5.72 -11.29
C VAL A 275 -8.55 -5.49 -12.32
N ASN A 276 -8.17 -4.22 -12.52
CA ASN A 276 -6.95 -3.88 -13.26
C ASN A 276 -5.91 -3.37 -12.27
N SER A 277 -4.82 -4.11 -12.11
CA SER A 277 -3.73 -3.71 -11.22
C SER A 277 -2.41 -3.77 -11.95
N ARG A 278 -1.58 -2.75 -11.73
CA ARG A 278 -0.22 -2.65 -12.26
C ARG A 278 0.68 -1.98 -11.24
N ILE A 279 1.93 -2.42 -11.19
CA ILE A 279 2.97 -1.75 -10.43
C ILE A 279 4.09 -1.37 -11.39
N TYR A 280 4.56 -0.14 -11.31
CA TYR A 280 5.70 0.39 -12.03
C TYR A 280 6.76 0.79 -11.02
N ALA A 281 7.98 0.27 -11.16
CA ALA A 281 9.13 0.66 -10.37
C ALA A 281 10.14 1.36 -11.29
N TYR A 282 10.48 2.60 -10.95
CA TYR A 282 11.36 3.45 -11.76
C TYR A 282 12.80 3.38 -11.25
N GLY A 283 13.73 3.13 -12.16
CA GLY A 283 15.16 3.19 -11.90
C GLY A 283 15.86 4.28 -12.71
N ASP A 284 17.15 4.43 -12.49
CA ASP A 284 17.99 5.39 -13.23
C ASP A 284 17.98 5.08 -14.74
N GLY A 285 18.21 6.12 -15.56
CA GLY A 285 18.33 5.98 -17.01
C GLY A 285 17.02 5.76 -17.76
N GLY A 286 15.88 6.04 -17.11
CA GLY A 286 14.54 5.99 -17.71
C GLY A 286 13.94 4.59 -17.83
N LEU A 287 14.54 3.59 -17.18
CA LEU A 287 14.01 2.23 -17.18
C LEU A 287 12.90 2.06 -16.16
N THR A 288 11.82 1.39 -16.57
CA THR A 288 10.69 1.06 -15.70
C THR A 288 10.47 -0.45 -15.69
N LEU A 289 10.41 -1.06 -14.51
CA LEU A 289 9.90 -2.42 -14.36
C LEU A 289 8.41 -2.39 -14.12
N CYS A 290 7.67 -3.20 -14.87
CA CYS A 290 6.23 -3.36 -14.76
C CYS A 290 5.91 -4.74 -14.17
N PHE A 291 4.99 -4.78 -13.22
CA PHE A 291 4.45 -5.99 -12.61
C PHE A 291 2.94 -6.00 -12.83
N ILE A 292 2.43 -7.05 -13.47
CA ILE A 292 1.01 -7.19 -13.79
C ILE A 292 0.51 -8.54 -13.27
N PRO A 293 -0.35 -8.59 -12.23
CA PRO A 293 -1.04 -9.82 -11.89
C PRO A 293 -1.88 -10.30 -13.06
N THR A 294 -1.78 -11.59 -13.34
CA THR A 294 -2.52 -12.27 -14.40
C THR A 294 -3.39 -13.38 -13.79
N VAL A 295 -4.23 -14.00 -14.62
CA VAL A 295 -5.11 -15.09 -14.19
C VAL A 295 -4.31 -16.27 -13.60
N LYS A 296 -4.94 -17.02 -12.69
CA LYS A 296 -4.38 -18.24 -12.06
C LYS A 296 -3.14 -18.01 -11.19
N GLY A 297 -2.99 -16.84 -10.57
CA GLY A 297 -1.91 -16.57 -9.62
C GLY A 297 -0.53 -16.40 -10.26
N ARG A 298 -0.53 -15.96 -11.53
CA ARG A 298 0.68 -15.69 -12.29
C ARG A 298 0.98 -14.20 -12.33
N LEU A 299 2.24 -13.87 -12.42
CA LEU A 299 2.74 -12.50 -12.48
C LEU A 299 3.51 -12.31 -13.79
N TYR A 300 3.08 -11.36 -14.59
CA TYR A 300 3.89 -10.83 -15.67
C TYR A 300 4.87 -9.81 -15.09
N VAL A 301 6.14 -9.91 -15.46
CA VAL A 301 7.15 -8.90 -15.14
C VAL A 301 7.91 -8.55 -16.40
N GLY A 302 8.08 -7.26 -16.67
CA GLY A 302 8.90 -6.83 -17.78
C GLY A 302 9.37 -5.39 -17.73
N THR A 303 10.35 -5.07 -18.57
CA THR A 303 10.86 -3.71 -18.77
C THR A 303 9.98 -2.96 -19.76
N VAL A 304 9.54 -1.75 -19.38
CA VAL A 304 8.76 -0.86 -20.24
C VAL A 304 9.41 0.53 -20.29
N ASP A 305 9.11 1.28 -21.35
CA ASP A 305 9.49 2.70 -21.41
C ASP A 305 8.49 3.58 -20.67
N TYR A 306 8.90 4.82 -20.38
CA TYR A 306 8.06 5.78 -19.65
C TYR A 306 6.77 6.13 -20.42
N LYS A 307 6.84 6.17 -21.75
CA LYS A 307 5.68 6.48 -22.61
C LYS A 307 4.57 5.43 -22.42
N SER A 308 4.93 4.16 -22.34
CA SER A 308 4.00 3.04 -22.13
C SER A 308 3.25 3.17 -20.80
N VAL A 309 3.87 3.77 -19.78
CA VAL A 309 3.20 4.05 -18.50
C VAL A 309 2.17 5.16 -18.65
N LEU A 310 2.54 6.25 -19.33
CA LEU A 310 1.62 7.36 -19.61
C LEU A 310 0.44 6.92 -20.48
N ASP A 311 0.72 6.17 -21.55
CA ASP A 311 -0.31 5.63 -22.44
C ASP A 311 -1.29 4.77 -21.66
N PHE A 312 -0.79 3.87 -20.79
CA PHE A 312 -1.64 3.07 -19.91
C PHE A 312 -2.56 3.93 -19.02
N VAL A 313 -2.01 4.94 -18.36
CA VAL A 313 -2.79 5.84 -17.49
C VAL A 313 -3.85 6.59 -18.32
N ILE A 314 -3.47 7.12 -19.47
CA ILE A 314 -4.37 7.87 -20.37
C ILE A 314 -5.49 6.95 -20.90
N GLU A 315 -5.17 5.71 -21.27
CA GLU A 315 -6.15 4.73 -21.74
C GLU A 315 -7.13 4.31 -20.65
N GLU A 316 -6.63 4.04 -19.44
CA GLU A 316 -7.46 3.68 -18.28
C GLU A 316 -8.42 4.80 -17.87
N VAL A 317 -7.94 6.03 -17.90
CA VAL A 317 -8.71 7.22 -17.53
C VAL A 317 -9.63 7.67 -18.67
N GLY A 318 -9.17 7.54 -19.92
CA GLY A 318 -9.89 7.89 -21.15
C GLY A 318 -10.91 6.85 -21.63
N GLY A 319 -10.98 5.68 -20.99
CA GLY A 319 -12.05 4.71 -21.18
C GLY A 319 -11.85 3.70 -22.31
N LEU A 320 -10.62 3.43 -22.73
CA LEU A 320 -10.32 2.31 -23.65
C LEU A 320 -9.81 1.12 -22.83
N MET A 321 -10.71 0.23 -22.42
CA MET A 321 -10.28 -1.09 -21.94
C MET A 321 -9.69 -1.87 -23.12
N PRO A 322 -8.49 -2.45 -23.00
CA PRO A 322 -8.19 -3.64 -23.78
C PRO A 322 -9.11 -4.77 -23.29
N ASP A 323 -9.84 -5.38 -24.20
CA ASP A 323 -10.72 -6.52 -23.90
C ASP A 323 -10.00 -7.55 -23.02
N ALA A 324 -10.65 -7.88 -21.90
CA ALA A 324 -10.21 -8.90 -20.95
C ALA A 324 -10.21 -10.27 -21.65
N GLY A 325 -9.10 -10.60 -22.32
CA GLY A 325 -8.96 -11.89 -23.01
C GLY A 325 -7.67 -12.06 -23.81
N GLU A 326 -7.11 -11.01 -24.41
CA GLU A 326 -6.01 -11.21 -25.38
C GLU A 326 -4.80 -10.28 -25.22
N ASN A 327 -4.88 -9.24 -24.39
CA ASN A 327 -3.88 -8.16 -24.41
C ASN A 327 -2.75 -8.23 -23.35
N ALA A 328 -2.55 -9.38 -22.70
CA ALA A 328 -1.29 -9.65 -22.01
C ALA A 328 -0.15 -9.96 -23.01
N ALA A 329 -0.48 -10.34 -24.25
CA ALA A 329 0.49 -10.72 -25.28
C ALA A 329 0.80 -9.59 -26.29
N THR A 330 -0.02 -8.55 -26.39
CA THR A 330 0.14 -7.47 -27.38
C THR A 330 0.92 -6.26 -26.87
N ALA A 331 1.07 -6.11 -25.55
CA ALA A 331 2.06 -5.20 -24.96
C ALA A 331 3.50 -5.75 -25.05
N ALA A 332 3.65 -7.04 -25.37
CA ALA A 332 4.90 -7.67 -25.76
C ALA A 332 5.03 -7.59 -27.28
N GLY A 333 6.02 -6.85 -27.78
CA GLY A 333 6.30 -6.73 -29.22
C GLY A 333 6.71 -8.06 -29.84
N ALA A 334 5.74 -8.93 -30.15
CA ALA A 334 5.96 -10.15 -30.90
C ALA A 334 6.16 -9.80 -32.39
N ARG A 335 7.42 -9.68 -32.80
CA ARG A 335 7.78 -9.82 -34.21
C ARG A 335 7.59 -11.30 -34.57
N GLU A 336 6.52 -11.59 -35.29
CA GLU A 336 6.26 -12.93 -35.84
C GLU A 336 7.46 -13.35 -36.72
N PRO A 337 8.03 -14.57 -36.55
CA PRO A 337 9.03 -15.05 -37.48
C PRO A 337 8.37 -15.32 -38.83
N ALA A 338 8.94 -14.72 -39.89
CA ALA A 338 8.44 -14.81 -41.25
C ALA A 338 8.09 -16.26 -41.66
N PRO A 339 6.89 -16.52 -42.24
CA PRO A 339 6.56 -17.84 -42.72
C PRO A 339 7.33 -18.15 -44.01
N LYS A 340 8.02 -19.30 -44.04
CA LYS A 340 8.53 -19.90 -45.28
C LYS A 340 7.37 -20.54 -46.08
N PRO A 341 7.46 -20.60 -47.43
CA PRO A 341 6.29 -20.67 -48.28
C PRO A 341 5.76 -22.09 -48.56
N ALA A 342 4.44 -22.10 -48.76
CA ALA A 342 3.61 -22.92 -49.65
C ALA A 342 3.44 -24.43 -49.42
N SER A 343 2.20 -24.82 -49.13
CA SER A 343 1.40 -25.64 -50.06
C SER A 343 -0.11 -25.50 -49.77
N ALA A 344 -0.91 -25.33 -50.82
CA ALA A 344 -2.36 -25.23 -50.80
C ALA A 344 -2.96 -26.45 -51.54
N PRO A 345 -4.30 -26.62 -51.61
CA PRO A 345 -5.25 -26.77 -50.50
C PRO A 345 -6.12 -28.04 -50.69
N ALA A 346 -6.85 -28.47 -49.64
CA ALA A 346 -7.97 -29.40 -49.81
C ALA A 346 -9.22 -28.90 -49.08
N SER A 347 -10.27 -28.69 -49.86
CA SER A 347 -11.61 -28.22 -49.50
C SER A 347 -12.32 -29.07 -48.44
N ARG A 348 -13.14 -28.46 -47.57
CA ARG A 348 -14.57 -28.81 -47.43
C ARG A 348 -15.35 -27.88 -46.46
N ARG A 349 -16.40 -27.29 -47.06
CA ARG A 349 -17.78 -27.02 -46.59
C ARG A 349 -18.01 -26.28 -45.26
N ARG A 350 -18.50 -25.04 -45.43
CA ARG A 350 -19.24 -24.23 -44.45
C ARG A 350 -20.67 -24.76 -44.30
N THR A 351 -21.14 -24.88 -43.06
CA THR A 351 -22.56 -24.97 -42.68
C THR A 351 -23.07 -23.58 -42.27
N PRO A 352 -24.30 -23.19 -42.66
CA PRO A 352 -24.87 -21.88 -42.33
C PRO A 352 -25.49 -21.83 -40.92
N PRO A 353 -25.60 -20.63 -40.31
CA PRO A 353 -26.12 -20.45 -38.95
C PRO A 353 -27.66 -20.44 -38.90
N VAL A 354 -28.21 -20.93 -37.78
CA VAL A 354 -29.64 -20.94 -37.44
C VAL A 354 -30.04 -19.59 -36.81
N PRO A 355 -31.18 -18.97 -37.20
CA PRO A 355 -31.64 -17.70 -36.62
C PRO A 355 -32.33 -17.87 -35.24
N PRO A 356 -32.30 -16.85 -34.37
CA PRO A 356 -32.93 -16.90 -33.04
C PRO A 356 -34.46 -16.70 -33.09
N PRO A 357 -35.21 -17.27 -32.12
CA PRO A 357 -36.66 -17.04 -32.01
C PRO A 357 -37.02 -15.68 -31.39
N ALA A 358 -38.20 -15.17 -31.80
CA ALA A 358 -38.78 -13.87 -31.43
C ALA A 358 -39.31 -13.82 -29.98
N PRO A 359 -39.48 -12.61 -29.38
CA PRO A 359 -39.84 -12.45 -27.98
C PRO A 359 -41.35 -12.62 -27.71
N ASP A 360 -41.67 -13.36 -26.64
CA ASP A 360 -43.03 -13.52 -26.13
C ASP A 360 -43.51 -12.32 -25.30
N ARG A 361 -44.79 -12.00 -25.49
CA ARG A 361 -45.53 -10.85 -24.91
C ARG A 361 -45.82 -11.03 -23.42
N ALA A 362 -45.69 -9.92 -22.69
CA ALA A 362 -46.09 -9.77 -21.29
C ALA A 362 -47.63 -9.66 -21.10
N PRO A 363 -48.20 -10.22 -20.02
CA PRO A 363 -49.53 -9.87 -19.52
C PRO A 363 -49.50 -8.83 -18.37
N PRO A 364 -50.63 -8.16 -18.08
CA PRO A 364 -50.65 -6.81 -17.53
C PRO A 364 -50.65 -6.68 -16.00
N LYS A 365 -50.27 -5.46 -15.58
CA LYS A 365 -50.20 -4.93 -14.21
C LYS A 365 -51.53 -5.00 -13.45
N ARG A 366 -51.47 -5.39 -12.16
CA ARG A 366 -52.58 -5.23 -11.21
C ARG A 366 -52.14 -4.33 -10.06
N ALA A 367 -52.89 -3.24 -9.86
CA ALA A 367 -52.71 -2.25 -8.81
C ALA A 367 -53.26 -2.75 -7.47
N ALA A 368 -52.57 -2.43 -6.37
CA ALA A 368 -53.08 -2.48 -4.99
C ALA A 368 -52.45 -1.33 -4.19
N LYS A 369 -53.18 -0.23 -4.04
CA LYS A 369 -53.81 0.30 -2.80
C LYS A 369 -52.86 0.58 -1.62
N ALA A 370 -52.72 1.88 -1.34
CA ALA A 370 -52.04 2.47 -0.20
C ALA A 370 -52.82 2.27 1.13
N PRO A 371 -52.14 2.10 2.28
CA PRO A 371 -52.75 2.20 3.60
C PRO A 371 -52.87 3.66 4.10
N PRO A 372 -53.85 3.96 4.97
CA PRO A 372 -54.23 5.33 5.37
C PRO A 372 -53.32 5.95 6.44
N ALA A 373 -53.36 7.28 6.49
CA ALA A 373 -52.59 8.17 7.35
C ALA A 373 -52.97 8.10 8.85
N PRO A 374 -52.01 8.34 9.78
CA PRO A 374 -52.29 8.51 11.20
C PRO A 374 -52.78 9.94 11.55
N PRO A 375 -53.60 10.11 12.63
CA PRO A 375 -54.22 11.36 13.04
C PRO A 375 -53.28 12.37 13.74
N PRO A 376 -53.70 13.65 13.88
CA PRO A 376 -52.80 14.77 14.14
C PRO A 376 -52.38 15.00 15.61
N VAL A 377 -51.28 15.73 15.70
CA VAL A 377 -50.49 16.19 16.85
C VAL A 377 -51.30 17.06 17.83
N ARG A 378 -50.99 16.96 19.13
CA ARG A 378 -51.38 17.95 20.15
C ARG A 378 -50.17 18.81 20.56
N ASP A 379 -50.41 20.10 20.55
CA ASP A 379 -49.52 21.20 20.89
C ASP A 379 -48.96 21.14 22.32
N SER A 380 -47.72 21.59 22.47
CA SER A 380 -47.22 22.24 23.68
C SER A 380 -46.18 23.29 23.26
N THR A 381 -46.57 24.55 23.38
CA THR A 381 -45.77 25.77 23.16
C THR A 381 -44.76 25.98 24.32
N PRO A 382 -43.79 26.93 24.23
CA PRO A 382 -42.41 26.70 24.63
C PRO A 382 -42.00 27.43 25.91
N ALA A 383 -41.02 26.88 26.64
CA ALA A 383 -40.32 27.59 27.70
C ALA A 383 -39.13 28.39 27.12
N ARG A 384 -39.10 29.68 27.45
CA ARG A 384 -38.13 30.72 27.03
C ARG A 384 -36.72 30.49 27.62
N PRO A 385 -35.63 30.86 26.92
CA PRO A 385 -34.26 30.48 27.28
C PRO A 385 -33.63 31.39 28.34
N LYS A 386 -32.69 30.85 29.13
CA LYS A 386 -31.75 31.61 29.96
C LYS A 386 -30.46 31.89 29.18
N ALA A 387 -30.05 33.15 29.23
CA ALA A 387 -28.96 33.74 28.47
C ALA A 387 -27.56 33.23 28.88
N ALA A 388 -26.66 33.18 27.89
CA ALA A 388 -25.23 32.96 28.06
C ALA A 388 -24.48 34.29 28.29
N PRO A 389 -23.35 34.29 29.02
CA PRO A 389 -22.47 35.45 29.15
C PRO A 389 -21.64 35.71 27.87
N PRO A 390 -21.21 36.97 27.61
CA PRO A 390 -20.60 37.38 26.34
C PRO A 390 -19.12 36.94 26.20
N PRO A 391 -18.61 36.82 24.96
CA PRO A 391 -17.24 36.42 24.67
C PRO A 391 -16.24 37.59 24.77
N LEU A 392 -15.00 37.26 25.16
CA LEU A 392 -13.85 38.16 25.16
C LEU A 392 -13.30 38.41 23.73
N PRO A 393 -12.72 39.60 23.46
CA PRO A 393 -12.32 40.02 22.12
C PRO A 393 -11.01 39.37 21.60
N PRO A 394 -10.83 39.28 20.28
CA PRO A 394 -9.65 38.66 19.66
C PRO A 394 -8.43 39.59 19.67
N ALA A 395 -7.28 39.07 20.09
CA ALA A 395 -6.00 39.77 20.00
C ALA A 395 -5.43 39.72 18.58
N SER A 396 -5.06 40.90 18.10
CA SER A 396 -4.64 41.21 16.74
C SER A 396 -3.27 40.64 16.34
N ARG A 397 -3.22 40.26 15.05
CA ARG A 397 -2.05 40.21 14.16
C ARG A 397 -0.86 41.07 14.60
N LYS A 398 0.33 40.48 14.64
CA LYS A 398 1.57 41.14 14.21
C LYS A 398 2.43 40.21 13.36
N LYS A 399 2.75 40.69 12.16
CA LYS A 399 3.74 40.18 11.23
C LYS A 399 5.14 40.38 11.84
N SER A 400 6.06 39.46 11.59
CA SER A 400 7.50 39.74 11.65
C SER A 400 8.23 39.08 10.47
N PRO A 401 9.37 39.66 10.05
CA PRO A 401 9.95 39.50 8.72
C PRO A 401 11.12 38.49 8.70
N VAL A 402 11.57 38.23 7.47
CA VAL A 402 12.64 37.32 7.04
C VAL A 402 14.05 37.87 7.35
N SER A 403 14.98 36.94 7.62
CA SER A 403 16.40 36.88 7.22
C SER A 403 17.55 37.02 8.26
N ARG A 404 18.42 35.99 8.22
CA ARG A 404 19.91 35.93 8.20
C ARG A 404 20.66 35.22 9.36
N THR A 405 21.20 34.06 9.00
CA THR A 405 22.56 33.47 9.18
C THR A 405 23.38 33.71 10.46
N ALA A 406 23.84 32.61 11.09
CA ALA A 406 25.22 32.38 11.58
C ALA A 406 25.44 30.97 12.18
N GLU A 407 26.43 30.23 11.67
CA GLU A 407 27.25 29.22 12.38
C GLU A 407 28.35 29.95 13.23
N PRO A 408 29.15 29.32 14.15
CA PRO A 408 29.52 27.89 14.25
C PRO A 408 29.64 27.28 15.70
N ALA A 409 30.14 26.04 15.75
CA ALA A 409 31.02 25.40 16.77
C ALA A 409 30.46 24.28 17.68
N GLY A 410 30.77 23.03 17.31
CA GLY A 410 31.63 22.09 18.06
C GLY A 410 31.27 21.64 19.48
N GLY A 411 30.56 20.51 19.58
CA GLY A 411 30.43 19.62 20.75
C GLY A 411 29.73 18.32 20.31
N PRO A 412 29.77 17.19 21.05
CA PRO A 412 29.13 15.94 20.64
C PRO A 412 27.60 16.14 20.62
N GLY A 413 27.09 16.56 19.47
CA GLY A 413 25.70 16.93 19.28
C GLY A 413 24.84 15.70 19.07
N PHE A 414 23.85 15.51 19.93
CA PHE A 414 22.77 14.56 19.69
C PHE A 414 21.88 15.11 18.57
N THR A 415 21.54 14.28 17.58
CA THR A 415 20.65 14.67 16.49
C THR A 415 19.21 14.28 16.82
N CYS A 416 18.26 15.09 16.37
CA CYS A 416 16.85 14.78 16.53
C CYS A 416 16.51 13.52 15.71
N HIS A 417 15.98 12.48 16.35
CA HIS A 417 15.58 11.24 15.67
C HIS A 417 14.48 11.47 14.60
N ALA A 418 13.68 12.53 14.74
CA ALA A 418 12.56 12.81 13.83
C ALA A 418 12.96 13.67 12.61
N CYS A 419 13.98 14.52 12.69
CA CYS A 419 14.32 15.44 11.59
C CYS A 419 15.82 15.63 11.33
N GLY A 420 16.70 14.94 12.07
CA GLY A 420 18.15 15.02 11.91
C GLY A 420 18.79 16.33 12.38
N ALA A 421 18.01 17.32 12.81
CA ALA A 421 18.55 18.60 13.26
C ALA A 421 19.43 18.44 14.52
N PRO A 422 20.56 19.16 14.63
CA PRO A 422 21.40 19.10 15.81
C PRO A 422 20.67 19.68 17.03
N LEU A 423 20.59 18.90 18.11
CA LEU A 423 20.00 19.32 19.38
C LEU A 423 21.10 19.71 20.36
N LYS A 424 20.81 20.72 21.19
CA LYS A 424 21.67 21.08 22.31
C LYS A 424 21.39 20.15 23.49
N GLU A 425 22.44 19.81 24.24
CA GLU A 425 22.35 18.96 25.42
C GLU A 425 21.33 19.52 26.42
N GLY A 426 20.38 18.69 26.86
CA GLY A 426 19.32 19.09 27.79
C GLY A 426 18.06 19.71 27.15
N GLN A 427 17.98 19.87 25.82
CA GLN A 427 16.73 20.29 25.16
C GLN A 427 15.64 19.22 25.31
N LYS A 428 14.43 19.64 25.69
CA LYS A 428 13.25 18.75 25.84
C LYS A 428 12.45 18.59 24.56
N PHE A 429 12.52 19.57 23.66
CA PHE A 429 11.81 19.58 22.38
C PHE A 429 12.74 20.10 21.29
N CYS A 430 12.64 19.53 20.09
CA CYS A 430 13.37 20.00 18.93
C CYS A 430 12.82 21.37 18.47
N PRO A 431 13.65 22.42 18.37
CA PRO A 431 13.18 23.74 17.92
C PRO A 431 12.81 23.77 16.43
N ASN A 432 13.19 22.74 15.66
CA ASN A 432 12.92 22.68 14.22
C ASN A 432 11.63 21.93 13.89
N CYS A 433 11.35 20.80 14.54
CA CYS A 433 10.16 19.98 14.24
C CYS A 433 9.17 19.81 15.41
N GLY A 434 9.51 20.31 16.61
CA GLY A 434 8.65 20.20 17.80
C GLY A 434 8.66 18.84 18.50
N ALA A 435 9.37 17.83 17.98
CA ALA A 435 9.42 16.48 18.57
C ALA A 435 10.12 16.47 19.94
N GLU A 436 9.61 15.66 20.87
CA GLU A 436 10.22 15.45 22.18
C GLU A 436 11.59 14.78 22.05
N ALA A 437 12.60 15.43 22.63
CA ALA A 437 13.94 14.88 22.69
C ALA A 437 13.98 13.88 23.85
N LEU A 438 13.93 12.59 23.51
CA LEU A 438 14.02 11.48 24.45
C LEU A 438 15.31 11.58 25.29
N GLN A 439 15.17 12.03 26.53
CA GLN A 439 16.21 11.99 27.55
C GLN A 439 16.07 10.70 28.36
N GLU A 440 16.33 9.54 27.75
CA GLU A 440 16.70 8.35 28.52
C GLU A 440 17.79 7.58 27.77
N PRO A 441 18.90 7.19 28.46
CA PRO A 441 19.96 6.42 27.83
C PRO A 441 19.40 5.09 27.32
N ALA A 442 19.60 4.83 26.03
CA ALA A 442 19.07 3.67 25.33
C ALA A 442 19.36 2.37 26.09
N ALA A 443 18.31 1.62 26.40
CA ALA A 443 18.45 0.30 27.01
C ALA A 443 19.25 -0.63 26.05
N PRO A 444 20.24 -1.39 26.54
CA PRO A 444 21.03 -2.27 25.68
C PRO A 444 20.15 -3.35 25.05
N ILE A 445 20.40 -3.65 23.77
CA ILE A 445 19.61 -4.61 22.99
C ILE A 445 20.29 -5.99 23.01
N CYS A 446 19.52 -7.07 23.10
CA CYS A 446 20.05 -8.43 23.02
C CYS A 446 20.61 -8.72 21.62
N PRO A 447 21.89 -9.11 21.47
CA PRO A 447 22.49 -9.36 20.16
C PRO A 447 21.93 -10.62 19.47
N SER A 448 21.29 -11.51 20.22
CA SER A 448 20.74 -12.76 19.68
C SER A 448 19.29 -12.63 19.19
N CYS A 449 18.50 -11.70 19.70
CA CYS A 449 17.07 -11.61 19.35
C CYS A 449 16.53 -10.18 19.20
N GLY A 450 17.37 -9.14 19.35
CA GLY A 450 16.96 -7.75 19.13
C GLY A 450 16.05 -7.16 20.21
N HIS A 451 15.78 -7.88 21.31
CA HIS A 451 14.86 -7.38 22.34
C HIS A 451 15.57 -6.43 23.32
N PRO A 452 14.93 -5.35 23.80
CA PRO A 452 15.52 -4.44 24.79
C PRO A 452 15.77 -5.18 26.10
N VAL A 453 16.95 -4.99 26.67
CA VAL A 453 17.38 -5.64 27.90
C VAL A 453 17.69 -4.58 28.94
N LYS A 454 17.31 -4.86 30.19
CA LYS A 454 17.67 -3.98 31.30
C LYS A 454 19.20 -3.92 31.44
N PRO A 455 19.79 -2.73 31.63
CA PRO A 455 21.22 -2.59 31.89
C PRO A 455 21.66 -3.52 33.05
N GLY A 456 22.64 -4.38 32.79
CA GLY A 456 23.17 -5.34 33.78
C GLY A 456 22.46 -6.70 33.88
N ALA A 457 21.51 -7.02 32.99
CA ALA A 457 20.90 -8.35 32.97
C ALA A 457 21.91 -9.44 32.58
N LYS A 458 21.94 -10.57 33.32
CA LYS A 458 22.85 -11.71 33.06
C LYS A 458 22.36 -12.64 31.95
N PHE A 459 21.07 -12.59 31.64
CA PHE A 459 20.44 -13.37 30.57
C PHE A 459 19.29 -12.56 29.96
N CYS A 460 19.01 -12.78 28.68
CA CYS A 460 17.85 -12.22 28.01
C CYS A 460 16.59 -12.94 28.51
N THR A 461 15.59 -12.17 28.97
CA THR A 461 14.31 -12.72 29.42
C THR A 461 13.43 -13.25 28.27
N HIS A 462 13.76 -12.88 27.03
CA HIS A 462 12.99 -13.27 25.85
C HIS A 462 13.54 -14.55 25.18
N CYS A 463 14.84 -14.62 24.91
CA CYS A 463 15.45 -15.77 24.21
C CYS A 463 16.37 -16.63 25.07
N GLY A 464 16.65 -16.26 26.32
CA GLY A 464 17.54 -17.01 27.22
C GLY A 464 19.04 -16.83 26.95
N HIS A 465 19.43 -15.97 26.01
CA HIS A 465 20.83 -15.70 25.68
C HIS A 465 21.60 -15.15 26.90
N LYS A 466 22.74 -15.77 27.26
CA LYS A 466 23.57 -15.39 28.42
C LYS A 466 24.60 -14.34 28.00
N PHE A 467 24.66 -13.22 28.71
CA PHE A 467 25.61 -12.15 28.41
C PHE A 467 26.97 -12.43 29.08
N GLU A 468 28.06 -12.26 28.34
CA GLU A 468 29.42 -12.52 28.82
C GLU A 468 29.80 -11.53 29.93
N GLY A 469 30.08 -12.05 31.12
CA GLY A 469 30.26 -11.29 32.37
C GLY A 469 29.75 -12.02 33.62
N SER A 470 28.98 -13.09 33.45
CA SER A 470 28.65 -14.01 34.55
C SER A 470 29.83 -14.93 34.87
N LYS A 471 30.35 -14.88 36.10
CA LYS A 471 31.24 -15.93 36.62
C LYS A 471 30.62 -17.32 36.38
N PRO A 472 31.40 -18.35 36.00
CA PRO A 472 30.88 -19.71 35.86
C PRO A 472 30.17 -20.13 37.14
N ASP A 473 28.97 -20.72 37.01
CA ASP A 473 28.23 -21.23 38.16
C ASP A 473 29.05 -22.36 38.82
N PRO A 474 29.24 -22.34 40.15
CA PRO A 474 30.05 -23.35 40.83
C PRO A 474 29.44 -24.73 40.62
N VAL A 475 30.26 -25.69 40.19
CA VAL A 475 29.85 -27.09 39.99
C VAL A 475 30.03 -27.90 41.28
N CYS A 476 29.16 -28.88 41.50
CA CYS A 476 29.27 -29.78 42.64
C CYS A 476 30.51 -30.66 42.50
N PRO A 477 31.43 -30.69 43.48
CA PRO A 477 32.63 -31.52 43.40
C PRO A 477 32.34 -33.03 43.42
N ALA A 478 31.16 -33.45 43.92
CA ALA A 478 30.78 -34.86 44.01
C ALA A 478 30.11 -35.41 42.74
N CYS A 479 29.40 -34.60 41.96
CA CYS A 479 28.63 -35.08 40.80
C CYS A 479 28.75 -34.22 39.53
N GLY A 480 29.50 -33.12 39.56
CA GLY A 480 29.74 -32.25 38.41
C GLY A 480 28.55 -31.39 37.97
N LYS A 481 27.37 -31.50 38.59
CA LYS A 481 26.20 -30.68 38.23
C LYS A 481 26.37 -29.22 38.69
N PRO A 482 25.88 -28.24 37.90
CA PRO A 482 25.95 -26.83 38.26
C PRO A 482 25.09 -26.56 39.50
N VAL A 483 25.63 -25.77 40.43
CA VAL A 483 25.00 -25.41 41.69
C VAL A 483 24.79 -23.89 41.73
N LYS A 484 23.65 -23.47 42.28
CA LYS A 484 23.41 -22.05 42.58
C LYS A 484 24.46 -21.52 43.57
N PRO A 485 25.02 -20.32 43.33
CA PRO A 485 25.94 -19.67 44.28
C PRO A 485 25.30 -19.56 45.68
N GLY A 486 25.97 -20.08 46.71
CA GLY A 486 25.53 -20.03 48.11
C GLY A 486 24.66 -21.20 48.61
N ALA A 487 24.47 -22.26 47.81
CA ALA A 487 23.74 -23.44 48.27
C ALA A 487 24.59 -24.29 49.24
N LYS A 488 24.00 -24.68 50.38
CA LYS A 488 24.67 -25.55 51.40
C LYS A 488 24.69 -27.04 51.02
N PHE A 489 23.83 -27.44 50.08
CA PHE A 489 23.69 -28.82 49.61
C PHE A 489 23.43 -28.85 48.11
N CYS A 490 23.98 -29.84 47.42
CA CYS A 490 23.75 -30.07 46.00
C CYS A 490 22.35 -30.65 45.78
N THR A 491 21.54 -30.00 44.95
CA THR A 491 20.22 -30.50 44.54
C THR A 491 20.27 -31.71 43.61
N GLY A 492 21.44 -32.02 43.06
CA GLY A 492 21.63 -33.16 42.15
C GLY A 492 21.95 -34.48 42.84
N CYS A 493 22.77 -34.46 43.90
CA CYS A 493 23.23 -35.67 44.61
C CYS A 493 23.09 -35.62 46.13
N GLY A 494 22.64 -34.50 46.71
CA GLY A 494 22.47 -34.34 48.17
C GLY A 494 23.76 -34.07 48.95
N ALA A 495 24.92 -34.04 48.31
CA ALA A 495 26.20 -33.76 48.97
C ALA A 495 26.24 -32.33 49.52
N LYS A 496 26.87 -32.15 50.70
CA LYS A 496 27.10 -30.83 51.30
C LYS A 496 28.18 -30.07 50.50
N LEU A 497 27.97 -28.79 50.25
CA LEU A 497 28.82 -27.94 49.39
C LEU A 497 29.63 -26.90 50.16
#